data_AF-A0A958J0D4-F1
#
_entry.id   AF-A0A958J0D4-F1
#
_cell.length_a   1.000
_cell.length_b   1.000
_cell.length_c   1.000
_cell.angle_alpha   90.00
_cell.angle_beta   90.00
_cell.angle_gamma   90.00
#
_symmetry.space_group_name_H-M   'P 1'
#
loop_
_entity.id
_entity.type
_entity.pdbx_description
1 polymer ?
#
loop_
_entity_poly.entity_id
_entity_poly.type
_entity_poly.pdbx_seq_one_letter_code
_entity_poly.pdbx_strand_id
1 'polypeptide(L)' 'GYVEGIAKPLHIGRRTHVWEIRIQTPEGKLVCASRITLQVVEKTAI' A
#
# COMPACT_ATOMS: atom_id res chain seq x y z
N GLY A 1 -1.16 -19.40 9.86
CA GLY A 1 0.21 -18.86 9.85
C GLY A 1 0.15 -17.35 9.99
N TYR A 2 1.21 -16.72 10.52
CA TYR A 2 1.35 -15.28 10.69
C TYR A 2 2.26 -14.70 9.61
N VAL A 3 1.97 -13.48 9.15
CA VAL A 3 2.76 -12.74 8.15
C VAL A 3 2.76 -11.25 8.47
N GLU A 4 3.79 -10.56 8.02
CA GLU A 4 3.95 -9.12 8.17
C GLU A 4 3.81 -8.42 6.81
N GLY A 5 3.02 -7.34 6.78
CA GLY A 5 2.81 -6.53 5.59
C GLY A 5 3.36 -5.12 5.76
N ILE A 6 4.16 -4.65 4.79
CA ILE A 6 4.65 -3.28 4.74
C ILE A 6 4.12 -2.64 3.45
N ALA A 7 3.40 -1.52 3.60
CA ALA A 7 2.99 -0.67 2.49
C ALA A 7 3.98 0.47 2.31
N LYS A 8 4.47 0.67 1.09
CA LYS A 8 5.36 1.79 0.73
C LYS A 8 4.75 2.59 -0.42
N PRO A 9 4.81 3.92 -0.35
CA PRO A 9 4.31 4.74 -1.43
C PRO A 9 5.25 4.64 -2.62
N LEU A 10 4.70 4.32 -3.80
CA LEU A 10 5.42 4.40 -5.07
C LEU A 10 5.21 5.76 -5.75
N HIS A 11 4.02 6.32 -5.62
CA HIS A 11 3.67 7.64 -6.13
C HIS A 11 2.62 8.30 -5.24
N ILE A 12 2.87 9.53 -4.79
CA ILE A 12 1.94 10.34 -3.99
C ILE A 12 1.65 11.62 -4.77
N GLY A 13 0.61 11.58 -5.58
CA GLY A 13 0.12 12.73 -6.35
C GLY A 13 -1.15 13.31 -5.75
N ARG A 14 -1.43 14.59 -6.03
CA ARG A 14 -2.59 15.32 -5.49
C ARG A 14 -3.95 14.63 -5.73
N ARG A 15 -4.08 13.86 -6.81
CA ARG A 15 -5.33 13.16 -7.19
C ARG A 15 -5.25 11.64 -7.08
N THR A 16 -4.05 11.07 -7.04
CA THR A 16 -3.86 9.62 -7.09
C THR A 16 -2.65 9.23 -6.28
N HIS A 17 -2.83 8.21 -5.44
CA HIS A 17 -1.71 7.53 -4.79
C HIS A 17 -1.56 6.12 -5.34
N VAL A 18 -0.32 5.68 -5.51
CA VAL A 18 0.02 4.29 -5.84
C VAL A 18 0.94 3.77 -4.76
N TRP A 19 0.58 2.63 -4.18
CA TRP A 19 1.36 1.98 -3.13
C TRP A 19 1.71 0.56 -3.52
N GLU A 20 2.95 0.16 -3.25
CA GLU A 20 3.31 -1.25 -3.19
C GLU A 20 3.03 -1.79 -1.78
N ILE A 21 2.57 -3.03 -1.71
CA ILE A 21 2.48 -3.76 -0.45
C ILE A 21 3.26 -5.05 -0.62
N ARG A 22 4.21 -5.28 0.29
CA ARG A 22 4.95 -6.53 0.38
C ARG A 22 4.55 -7.23 1.66
N ILE A 23 4.13 -8.48 1.53
CA ILE A 23 3.76 -9.35 2.64
C ILE A 23 4.74 -10.50 2.70
N GLN A 24 5.35 -10.71 3.86
CA GLN A 24 6.42 -11.68 4.08
C GLN A 24 6.22 -12.45 5.39
N THR A 25 6.84 -13.62 5.51
CA THR A 25 6.93 -14.31 6.80
C THR A 25 7.91 -13.55 7.73
N PRO A 26 7.90 -13.82 9.05
CA PRO A 26 8.87 -13.22 9.99
C PRO A 26 10.33 -13.48 9.61
N GLU A 27 10.62 -14.57 8.90
CA GLU A 27 11.96 -14.91 8.39
C GLU A 27 12.32 -14.14 7.10
N GLY A 28 11.48 -13.19 6.67
CA GLY A 28 11.73 -12.33 5.51
C GLY A 28 11.39 -12.97 4.17
N LYS A 29 10.77 -14.16 4.14
CA LYS A 29 10.36 -14.79 2.87
C LYS A 29 9.15 -14.04 2.30
N LEU A 30 9.31 -13.44 1.12
CA LEU A 30 8.19 -12.80 0.41
C LEU A 30 7.12 -13.84 0.05
N VAL A 31 5.88 -13.56 0.44
CA VAL A 31 4.70 -14.41 0.19
C VAL A 31 3.78 -13.77 -0.83
N CYS A 32 3.63 -12.45 -0.78
CA CYS A 32 2.78 -11.71 -1.72
C CYS A 32 3.37 -10.33 -2.00
N ALA A 33 3.27 -9.92 -3.27
CA ALA A 33 3.49 -8.56 -3.71
C ALA A 33 2.22 -8.08 -4.39
N SER A 34 1.66 -6.98 -3.91
CA SER A 34 0.45 -6.38 -4.46
C SER A 34 0.62 -4.88 -4.61
N ARG A 35 -0.29 -4.27 -5.39
CA ARG A 35 -0.31 -2.83 -5.63
C ARG A 35 -1.73 -2.31 -5.48
N ILE A 36 -1.87 -1.18 -4.81
CA ILE A 36 -3.14 -0.45 -4.70
C ILE A 36 -3.00 0.94 -5.33
N THR A 37 -4.04 1.33 -6.07
CA THR A 37 -4.18 2.67 -6.63
C THR A 37 -5.40 3.32 -5.98
N LEU A 38 -5.21 4.47 -5.35
CA LEU A 38 -6.24 5.20 -4.61
C LEU A 38 -6.52 6.53 -5.30
N GLN A 39 -7.80 6.88 -5.42
CA GLN A 39 -8.19 8.24 -5.76
C GLN A 39 -8.19 9.10 -4.51
N VAL A 40 -7.53 10.25 -4.57
CA VAL A 40 -7.57 11.26 -3.51
C VAL A 40 -8.75 12.18 -3.80
N VAL A 41 -9.70 12.22 -2.88
CA VAL A 41 -10.88 13.08 -2.95
C VAL A 41 -10.75 14.19 -1.90
N GLU A 42 -11.10 15.42 -2.29
CA GLU A 42 -11.08 16.54 -1.37
C GLU A 42 -12.16 16.35 -0.29
N LYS A 43 -11.81 16.64 0.96
CA LYS A 43 -12.77 16.61 2.06
C LYS A 43 -13.80 17.71 1.80
N THR A 44 -15.04 17.32 1.52
CA THR A 44 -16.15 18.27 1.46
C THR A 44 -16.43 18.73 2.89
N ALA A 45 -16.38 20.04 3.14
CA ALA A 45 -16.88 20.61 4.39
C ALA A 45 -18.41 20.49 4.38
N ILE A 46 -18.96 19.84 5.41
CA ILE A 46 -20.42 19.70 5.62
C ILE A 46 -20.85 20.82 6.55
#